data_AF-A0A926IWW5-F1
#
_entry.id   AF-A0A926IWW5-F1
#
_cell.length_a   1.000
_cell.length_b   1.000
_cell.length_c   1.000
_cell.angle_alpha   90.00
_cell.angle_beta   90.00
_cell.angle_gamma   90.00
#
_symmetry.space_group_name_H-M   'P 1'
#
loop_
_entity.id
_entity.type
_entity.pdbx_description
1 polymer ?
#
loop_
_entity_poly.entity_id
_entity_poly.type
_entity_poly.pdbx_seq_one_letter_code
_entity_poly.pdbx_strand_id
1 'polypeptide(L)'
;MLEVRQEIQGVAGARPVQGEEFESIKRNMMLGLPGRFETLASLEGAAIDLLTLRYPESYFAEYGANHGRLAAPDLDAAAKDAILPGQLVWLVIGDLAKVEPAIRGLGWGEVIRLDAEGRTGTLGN
;
A
#
# COMPACT_ATOMS: atom_id res chain seq x y z
N MET A 1 9.00 -10.47 -6.39
CA MET A 1 8.42 -9.56 -7.41
C MET A 1 7.25 -10.21 -8.15
N LEU A 2 7.44 -11.40 -8.76
CA LEU A 2 6.36 -12.18 -9.38
C LEU A 2 5.16 -12.33 -8.45
N GLU A 3 5.40 -12.83 -7.24
CA GLU A 3 4.33 -13.02 -6.24
C GLU A 3 3.63 -11.72 -5.86
N VAL A 4 4.39 -10.67 -5.60
CA VAL A 4 3.84 -9.34 -5.27
C VAL A 4 2.95 -8.82 -6.40
N ARG A 5 3.32 -9.04 -7.67
CA ARG A 5 2.45 -8.66 -8.81
C ARG A 5 1.16 -9.48 -8.82
N GLN A 6 1.23 -10.78 -8.57
CA GLN A 6 0.05 -11.65 -8.51
C GLN A 6 -0.89 -11.20 -7.39
N GLU A 7 -0.36 -10.89 -6.22
CA GLU A 7 -1.15 -10.38 -5.10
C GLU A 7 -1.79 -9.03 -5.40
N ILE A 8 -1.06 -8.07 -5.98
CA ILE A 8 -1.61 -6.78 -6.40
C ILE A 8 -2.73 -6.95 -7.43
N GLN A 9 -2.56 -7.83 -8.41
CA GLN A 9 -3.60 -8.15 -9.40
C GLN A 9 -4.79 -8.87 -8.76
N GLY A 10 -4.53 -9.74 -7.79
CA GLY A 10 -5.54 -10.42 -6.98
C GLY A 10 -6.44 -9.41 -6.28
N VAL A 11 -5.86 -8.56 -5.43
CA VAL A 11 -6.61 -7.58 -4.64
C VAL A 11 -7.30 -6.54 -5.51
N ALA A 12 -6.75 -6.19 -6.69
CA ALA A 12 -7.40 -5.29 -7.65
C ALA A 12 -8.70 -5.85 -8.29
N GLY A 13 -9.09 -7.09 -7.99
CA GLY A 13 -10.41 -7.63 -8.33
C GLY A 13 -10.41 -9.07 -8.84
N ALA A 14 -9.25 -9.68 -9.10
CA ALA A 14 -9.18 -11.08 -9.52
C ALA A 14 -9.42 -12.07 -8.36
N ARG A 15 -9.08 -11.66 -7.14
CA ARG A 15 -9.28 -12.40 -5.89
C ARG A 15 -9.65 -11.40 -4.78
N PRO A 16 -10.95 -11.03 -4.68
CA PRO A 16 -11.42 -10.11 -3.65
C PRO A 16 -11.13 -10.64 -2.24
N VAL A 17 -10.75 -9.74 -1.33
CA VAL A 17 -10.54 -10.05 0.09
C VAL A 17 -11.89 -10.30 0.76
N GLN A 18 -12.09 -11.49 1.31
CA GLN A 18 -13.39 -11.92 1.83
C GLN A 18 -13.25 -12.96 2.95
N GLY A 19 -14.36 -13.26 3.64
CA GLY A 19 -14.42 -14.30 4.65
C GLY A 19 -13.49 -14.03 5.84
N GLU A 20 -12.74 -15.06 6.26
CA GLU A 20 -11.87 -14.99 7.43
C GLU A 20 -10.75 -13.94 7.30
N GLU A 21 -10.19 -13.79 6.10
CA GLU A 21 -9.14 -12.82 5.80
C GLU A 21 -9.64 -11.39 6.05
N PHE A 22 -10.81 -11.06 5.49
CA PHE A 22 -11.45 -9.76 5.70
C PHE A 22 -11.75 -9.50 7.18
N GLU A 23 -12.36 -10.48 7.86
CA GLU A 23 -12.71 -10.36 9.28
C GLU A 23 -11.47 -10.24 10.17
N SER A 24 -10.38 -10.91 9.82
CA SER A 24 -9.09 -10.82 10.50
C SER A 24 -8.47 -9.41 10.38
N ILE A 25 -8.42 -8.86 9.16
CA ILE A 25 -7.94 -7.50 8.90
C ILE A 25 -8.77 -6.48 9.69
N LYS A 26 -10.10 -6.58 9.60
CA LYS A 26 -11.02 -5.68 10.29
C LYS A 26 -10.84 -5.72 11.81
N ARG A 27 -10.73 -6.93 12.41
CA ARG A 27 -10.44 -7.09 13.84
C ARG A 27 -9.10 -6.45 14.22
N ASN A 28 -8.04 -6.71 13.47
CA ASN A 28 -6.71 -6.16 13.76
C ASN A 28 -6.69 -4.62 13.73
N MET A 29 -7.35 -4.01 12.74
CA MET A 29 -7.46 -2.55 12.66
C MET A 29 -8.21 -1.95 13.85
N MET A 30 -9.30 -2.59 14.30
CA MET A 30 -10.08 -2.11 15.43
C MET A 30 -9.34 -2.31 16.77
N LEU A 31 -8.72 -3.47 16.98
CA LEU A 31 -8.02 -3.81 18.22
C LEU A 31 -6.70 -3.04 18.40
N GLY A 32 -6.12 -2.51 17.32
CA GLY A 32 -4.93 -1.66 17.40
C GLY A 32 -5.20 -0.23 17.87
N LEU A 33 -6.47 0.21 17.94
CA LEU A 33 -6.81 1.60 18.23
C LEU A 33 -6.45 2.05 19.66
N PRO A 34 -6.70 1.27 20.72
CA PRO A 34 -6.26 1.64 22.06
C PRO A 34 -4.74 1.85 22.09
N GLY A 35 -3.97 0.90 21.54
CA GLY A 35 -2.51 0.97 21.43
C GLY A 35 -2.00 2.22 20.72
N ARG A 36 -2.71 2.68 19.68
CA ARG A 36 -2.35 3.89 18.94
C ARG A 36 -2.43 5.16 19.78
N PHE A 37 -3.19 5.19 20.87
CA PHE A 37 -3.41 6.38 21.71
C PHE A 37 -3.04 6.16 23.19
N GLU A 38 -2.15 5.20 23.48
CA GLU A 38 -1.76 4.88 24.86
C GLU A 38 -0.78 5.88 25.48
N THR A 39 -0.11 6.72 24.69
CA THR A 39 0.92 7.66 25.16
C THR A 39 0.54 9.11 24.90
N LEU A 40 0.99 10.03 25.76
CA LEU A 40 0.76 11.46 25.54
C LEU A 40 1.25 11.95 24.17
N ALA A 41 2.43 11.48 23.73
CA ALA A 41 2.98 11.82 22.41
C ALA A 41 2.08 11.34 21.26
N SER A 42 1.44 10.19 21.40
CA SER A 42 0.52 9.68 20.39
C SER A 42 -0.80 10.47 20.32
N LEU A 43 -1.29 10.98 21.44
CA LEU A 43 -2.44 11.91 21.44
C LEU A 43 -2.06 13.26 20.82
N GLU A 44 -0.88 13.79 21.14
CA GLU A 44 -0.39 15.04 20.55
C GLU A 44 -0.27 14.93 19.03
N GLY A 45 0.31 13.84 18.51
CA GLY A 45 0.39 13.57 17.08
C GLY A 45 -0.99 13.51 16.41
N ALA A 46 -1.97 12.88 17.06
CA ALA A 46 -3.34 12.83 16.57
C ALA A 46 -3.97 14.23 16.45
N ALA A 47 -3.75 15.09 17.44
CA ALA A 47 -4.24 16.47 17.40
C ALA A 47 -3.58 17.29 16.29
N ILE A 48 -2.29 17.08 16.04
CA ILE A 48 -1.57 17.70 14.91
C ILE A 48 -2.13 17.19 13.57
N ASP A 49 -2.42 15.89 13.44
CA ASP A 49 -3.00 15.30 12.25
C ASP A 49 -4.38 15.91 11.93
N LEU A 50 -5.23 16.13 12.94
CA LEU A 50 -6.53 16.79 12.75
C LEU A 50 -6.39 18.14 12.05
N LEU A 51 -5.40 18.94 12.45
CA LEU A 51 -5.16 20.27 11.90
C LEU A 51 -4.47 20.23 10.53
N THR A 52 -3.40 19.44 10.41
CA THR A 52 -2.53 19.40 9.23
C THR A 52 -3.20 18.72 8.04
N LEU A 53 -3.93 17.62 8.28
CA LEU A 53 -4.69 16.89 7.27
C LEU A 53 -6.12 17.43 7.10
N ARG A 54 -6.50 18.43 7.92
CA ARG A 54 -7.83 19.06 7.96
C ARG A 54 -8.96 18.05 8.14
N TYR A 55 -8.74 17.09 9.02
CA TYR A 55 -9.77 16.13 9.36
C TYR A 55 -10.85 16.78 10.22
N PRO A 56 -12.10 16.27 10.15
CA PRO A 56 -13.14 16.64 11.10
C PRO A 56 -12.68 16.35 12.54
N GLU A 57 -13.08 17.18 13.50
CA GLU A 57 -12.75 16.98 14.92
C GLU A 57 -13.19 15.61 15.45
N SER A 58 -14.27 15.05 14.90
CA SER A 58 -14.79 13.73 15.28
C SER A 58 -14.05 12.55 14.65
N TYR A 59 -13.08 12.77 13.76
CA TYR A 59 -12.44 11.72 12.96
C TYR A 59 -11.94 10.54 13.80
N PHE A 60 -11.15 10.81 14.84
CA PHE A 60 -10.60 9.75 15.69
C PHE A 60 -11.64 9.16 16.65
N ALA A 61 -12.65 9.92 17.07
CA ALA A 61 -13.74 9.44 17.90
C ALA A 61 -14.64 8.44 17.14
N GLU A 62 -14.87 8.69 15.86
CA GLU A 62 -15.69 7.84 14.98
C GLU A 62 -14.89 6.71 14.31
N TYR A 63 -13.55 6.77 14.35
CA TYR A 63 -12.67 5.88 13.59
C TYR A 63 -13.02 4.39 13.76
N GLY A 64 -13.20 3.93 15.01
CA GLY A 64 -13.55 2.54 15.30
C GLY A 64 -14.93 2.15 14.76
N ALA A 65 -15.93 3.03 14.91
CA ALA A 65 -17.28 2.79 14.39
C ALA A 65 -17.31 2.78 12.85
N ASN A 66 -16.54 3.67 12.21
CA ASN A 66 -16.43 3.75 10.75
C ASN A 66 -15.81 2.46 10.17
N HIS A 67 -14.70 1.98 10.76
CA HIS A 67 -14.09 0.71 10.34
C HIS A 67 -14.96 -0.51 10.69
N GLY A 68 -15.69 -0.47 11.80
CA GLY A 68 -16.63 -1.52 12.21
C GLY A 68 -17.81 -1.70 11.24
N ARG A 69 -18.16 -0.67 10.47
CA ARG A 69 -19.26 -0.72 9.48
C ARG A 69 -18.84 -1.23 8.10
N LEU A 70 -17.55 -1.24 7.79
CA LEU A 70 -17.05 -1.73 6.50
C LEU A 70 -17.43 -3.20 6.29
N ALA A 71 -17.83 -3.51 5.05
CA ALA A 71 -18.08 -4.85 4.56
C ALA A 71 -17.10 -5.20 3.42
N ALA A 72 -16.93 -6.49 3.14
CA ALA A 72 -16.04 -6.96 2.07
C ALA A 72 -16.31 -6.32 0.69
N PRO A 73 -17.58 -6.07 0.27
CA PRO A 73 -17.85 -5.36 -0.98
C PRO A 73 -17.32 -3.93 -1.02
N ASP A 74 -17.29 -3.23 0.12
CA ASP A 74 -16.75 -1.86 0.20
C ASP A 74 -15.24 -1.88 -0.06
N LEU A 75 -14.54 -2.88 0.49
CA LEU A 75 -13.10 -3.07 0.26
C LEU A 75 -12.81 -3.47 -1.19
N ASP A 76 -13.59 -4.37 -1.78
CA ASP A 76 -13.44 -4.78 -3.17
C ASP A 76 -13.66 -3.61 -4.15
N ALA A 77 -14.68 -2.79 -3.91
CA ALA A 77 -14.92 -1.58 -4.70
C ALA A 77 -13.74 -0.59 -4.58
N ALA A 78 -13.31 -0.28 -3.36
CA ALA A 78 -12.18 0.62 -3.13
C ALA A 78 -10.87 0.10 -3.74
N ALA A 79 -10.63 -1.22 -3.68
CA ALA A 79 -9.43 -1.84 -4.25
C ALA A 79 -9.39 -1.70 -5.78
N LYS A 80 -10.53 -1.88 -6.46
CA LYS A 80 -10.64 -1.70 -7.92
C LYS A 80 -10.37 -0.26 -8.36
N ASP A 81 -10.77 0.72 -7.54
CA ASP A 81 -10.59 2.13 -7.84
C ASP A 81 -9.16 2.61 -7.53
N ALA A 82 -8.57 2.13 -6.43
CA ALA A 82 -7.29 2.64 -5.92
C ALA A 82 -6.08 1.84 -6.41
N ILE A 83 -6.22 0.53 -6.65
CA ILE A 83 -5.11 -0.33 -7.05
C ILE A 83 -5.15 -0.45 -8.57
N LEU A 84 -4.12 0.09 -9.22
CA LEU A 84 -4.00 0.13 -10.67
C LEU A 84 -2.80 -0.73 -11.12
N PRO A 85 -2.96 -2.06 -11.32
CA PRO A 85 -1.83 -2.95 -11.59
C PRO A 85 -1.02 -2.58 -12.84
N GLY A 86 -1.67 -1.94 -13.82
CA GLY A 86 -1.02 -1.45 -15.03
C GLY A 86 -0.16 -0.19 -14.85
N GLN A 87 -0.22 0.46 -13.67
CA GLN A 87 0.53 1.67 -13.35
C GLN A 87 1.60 1.42 -12.26
N LEU A 88 1.98 0.15 -12.06
CA LEU A 88 2.95 -0.24 -11.04
C LEU A 88 4.38 0.05 -11.51
N VAL A 89 5.12 0.82 -10.71
CA VAL A 89 6.55 1.09 -10.93
C VAL A 89 7.39 0.18 -10.04
N TRP A 90 8.34 -0.54 -10.64
CA TRP A 90 9.28 -1.39 -9.92
C TRP A 90 10.64 -0.73 -9.81
N LEU A 91 11.06 -0.41 -8.58
CA LEU A 91 12.43 -0.03 -8.28
C LEU A 91 13.19 -1.27 -7.77
N VAL A 92 14.27 -1.64 -8.47
CA VAL A 92 15.13 -2.75 -8.07
C VAL A 92 16.52 -2.23 -7.77
N ILE A 93 17.00 -2.51 -6.57
CA ILE A 93 18.34 -2.14 -6.12
C ILE A 93 19.18 -3.41 -6.06
N GLY A 94 20.30 -3.43 -6.78
CA GLY A 94 21.20 -4.57 -6.78
C GLY A 94 22.30 -4.46 -7.83
N ASP A 95 23.05 -5.55 -7.96
CA ASP A 95 24.06 -5.72 -9.00
C ASP A 95 23.39 -5.82 -10.37
N LEU A 96 23.51 -4.76 -11.17
CA LEU A 96 22.84 -4.61 -12.46
C LEU A 96 23.07 -5.81 -13.38
N ALA A 97 24.32 -6.31 -13.44
CA ALA A 97 24.69 -7.42 -14.30
C ALA A 97 23.97 -8.72 -13.93
N LYS A 98 23.58 -8.88 -12.66
CA LYS A 98 22.86 -10.07 -12.18
C LYS A 98 21.35 -9.95 -12.34
N VAL A 99 20.78 -8.76 -12.17
CA VAL A 99 19.32 -8.58 -12.09
C VAL A 99 18.67 -8.18 -13.41
N GLU A 100 19.36 -7.41 -14.25
CA GLU A 100 18.76 -6.84 -15.46
C GLU A 100 18.30 -7.90 -16.48
N PRO A 101 19.06 -8.97 -16.78
CA PRO A 101 18.61 -9.98 -17.73
C PRO A 101 17.31 -10.65 -17.28
N ALA A 102 17.19 -10.96 -15.99
CA ALA A 102 16.00 -11.57 -15.42
C ALA A 102 14.80 -10.61 -15.47
N ILE A 103 14.99 -9.33 -15.12
CA ILE A 103 13.92 -8.32 -15.14
C ILE A 103 13.43 -8.07 -16.57
N ARG A 104 14.35 -7.90 -17.54
CA ARG A 104 13.97 -7.74 -18.96
C ARG A 104 13.23 -8.97 -19.47
N GLY A 105 13.65 -10.17 -19.04
CA GLY A 105 12.99 -11.43 -19.36
C GLY A 105 11.54 -11.53 -18.87
N LEU A 106 11.13 -10.74 -17.88
CA LEU A 106 9.73 -10.68 -17.43
C LEU A 106 8.81 -10.00 -18.45
N GLY A 107 9.34 -9.12 -19.30
CA GLY A 107 8.56 -8.40 -20.32
C GLY A 107 7.52 -7.42 -19.75
N TRP A 108 7.76 -6.84 -18.56
CA TRP A 108 6.79 -5.99 -17.86
C TRP A 108 6.82 -4.52 -18.25
N GLY A 109 7.57 -4.17 -19.30
CA GLY A 109 7.69 -2.81 -19.81
C GLY A 109 9.14 -2.39 -19.97
N GLU A 110 9.33 -1.07 -20.07
CA GLU A 110 10.64 -0.46 -20.19
C GLU A 110 11.45 -0.60 -18.89
N VAL A 111 12.70 -1.01 -19.02
CA VAL A 111 13.65 -1.04 -17.90
C VAL A 111 14.58 0.16 -18.02
N ILE A 112 14.42 1.09 -17.08
CA ILE A 112 15.22 2.31 -16.94
C ILE A 112 16.34 2.04 -15.94
N ARG A 113 17.59 2.29 -16.34
CA ARG A 113 18.75 2.24 -15.44
C ARG A 113 18.90 3.59 -14.74
N LEU A 114 19.11 3.54 -13.44
CA LEU A 114 19.38 4.72 -12.61
C LEU A 114 20.76 4.56 -11.96
N ASP A 115 21.55 5.64 -11.95
CA ASP A 115 22.76 5.73 -11.13
C ASP A 115 22.41 5.99 -9.65
N ALA A 116 23.43 6.10 -8.80
CA ALA A 116 23.24 6.35 -7.36
C ALA A 116 22.58 7.70 -7.07
N GLU A 117 22.66 8.63 -8.02
CA GLU A 117 22.08 9.98 -7.96
C GLU A 117 20.68 10.05 -8.62
N GLY A 118 20.14 8.92 -9.10
CA GLY A 118 18.81 8.84 -9.70
C GLY A 118 18.72 9.42 -11.11
N ARG A 119 19.85 9.62 -11.80
CA ARG A 119 19.87 10.10 -13.18
C ARG A 119 19.70 8.94 -14.16
N THR A 120 18.92 9.20 -15.21
CA THR A 120 18.76 8.29 -16.34
C THR A 120 19.90 8.53 -17.33
N GLY A 121 20.79 7.56 -17.54
CA GLY A 121 21.92 7.75 -18.44
C GLY A 121 22.60 6.45 -18.83
N THR A 122 23.03 6.36 -20.09
CA THR A 122 23.79 5.24 -20.67
C THR A 122 25.07 5.03 -19.86
N LEU A 123 25.06 4.03 -18.98
CA LEU A 123 26.28 3.37 -18.54
C LEU A 123 26.87 2.70 -19.77
N GLY A 124 27.70 3.48 -20.49
CA GLY A 124 28.43 3.05 -21.66
C GLY A 124 29.52 2.07 -21.26
N ASN A 125 29.50 0.94 -21.98
CA ASN A 125 30.54 -0.07 -22.20
C ASN A 125 31.26 -0.64 -20.96
#